data_AF-Q0I8F7-F1
#
_entry.id   AF-Q0I8F7-F1
#
_cell.length_a   1.000
_cell.length_b   1.000
_cell.length_c   1.000
_cell.angle_alpha   90.00
_cell.angle_beta   90.00
_cell.angle_gamma   90.00
#
_symmetry.space_group_name_H-M   'P 1'
#
loop_
_entity.id
_entity.type
_entity.pdbx_description
1 polymer ?
#
loop_
_entity_poly.entity_id
_entity_poly.type
_entity_poly.pdbx_seq_one_letter_code
_entity_poly.pdbx_strand_id
1 'polypeptide(L)' 'MTTPLDQARDIANEMEKLADQLKPNVIRAARSDEEGRKNLDRLEYALGTIGKALILTDYSMDEQKDLDKLEEFRELHGRK' A
#
# COMPACT_ATOMS: atom_id res chain seq x y z
N MET A 1 13.97 21.17 -0.11
CA MET A 1 13.70 19.98 0.73
C MET A 1 12.21 19.75 0.70
N THR A 2 11.75 18.56 0.33
CA THR A 2 10.33 18.18 0.39
C THR A 2 9.94 17.96 1.84
N THR A 3 8.87 18.60 2.31
CA THR A 3 8.36 18.36 3.67
C THR A 3 7.59 17.03 3.73
N PRO A 4 7.39 16.42 4.92
CA PRO A 4 6.51 15.26 5.06
C PRO A 4 5.09 15.51 4.52
N LEU A 5 4.60 16.76 4.62
CA LEU A 5 3.31 17.15 4.06
C LEU A 5 3.32 17.15 2.52
N ASP A 6 4.41 17.60 1.89
CA ASP A 6 4.58 17.50 0.44
C ASP A 6 4.64 16.03 0.00
N GLN A 7 5.35 15.18 0.76
CA GLN A 7 5.41 13.74 0.49
C GLN A 7 4.03 13.08 0.57
N ALA A 8 3.23 13.41 1.59
CA ALA A 8 1.87 12.89 1.73
C ALA A 8 0.98 13.31 0.55
N ARG A 9 1.08 14.57 0.11
CA ARG A 9 0.35 15.07 -1.08
C ARG A 9 0.76 14.31 -2.35
N ASP A 10 2.06 14.12 -2.55
CA ASP A 10 2.57 13.45 -3.75
C ASP A 10 2.14 11.98 -3.78
N ILE A 11 2.17 11.28 -2.64
CA ILE A 11 1.66 9.92 -2.50
C ILE A 11 0.16 9.86 -2.82
N ALA A 12 -0.64 10.78 -2.28
CA ALA A 12 -2.08 10.82 -2.55
C ALA A 12 -2.37 10.99 -4.05
N ASN A 13 -1.69 11.93 -4.71
CA ASN A 13 -1.88 12.18 -6.14
C ASN A 13 -1.54 10.96 -7.01
N GLU A 14 -0.45 10.25 -6.69
CA GLU A 14 -0.07 9.05 -7.44
C GLU A 14 -1.04 7.89 -7.18
N MET A 15 -1.51 7.71 -5.94
CA MET A 15 -2.51 6.70 -5.61
C MET A 15 -3.83 6.92 -6.34
N GLU A 16 -4.32 8.17 -6.43
CA GLU A 16 -5.54 8.50 -7.18
C GLU A 16 -5.40 8.16 -8.67
N LYS A 17 -4.28 8.56 -9.29
CA LYS A 17 -3.99 8.20 -10.69
C LYS A 17 -3.96 6.69 -10.92
N LEU A 18 -3.34 5.94 -10.02
CA LEU A 18 -3.25 4.47 -10.12
C LEU A 18 -4.63 3.83 -9.92
N ALA A 19 -5.43 4.31 -8.97
CA ALA A 19 -6.79 3.83 -8.74
C ALA A 19 -7.68 4.07 -9.97
N ASP A 20 -7.50 5.22 -10.64
CA ASP A 20 -8.19 5.50 -11.90
C ASP A 20 -7.77 4.56 -13.03
N GLN A 21 -6.55 4.04 -13.03
CA GLN A 21 -6.07 3.14 -14.08
C GLN A 21 -6.41 1.66 -13.83
N LEU A 22 -6.60 1.25 -12.57
CA LEU A 22 -6.88 -0.14 -12.19
C LEU A 22 -8.35 -0.53 -12.47
N LYS A 23 -8.74 -0.51 -13.74
CA LYS A 23 -10.10 -0.82 -14.21
C LYS A 23 -10.39 -2.34 -14.22
N PRO A 24 -11.67 -2.77 -14.21
CA PRO A 24 -12.02 -4.20 -14.17
C PRO A 24 -11.42 -5.05 -15.30
N ASN A 25 -11.21 -4.49 -16.50
CA ASN A 25 -10.56 -5.20 -17.61
C ASN A 25 -9.08 -5.47 -17.32
N VAL A 26 -8.36 -4.53 -16.70
CA VAL A 26 -6.96 -4.70 -16.28
C VAL A 26 -6.86 -5.80 -15.23
N ILE A 27 -7.74 -5.76 -14.22
CA ILE A 27 -7.78 -6.78 -13.15
C ILE A 27 -8.09 -8.17 -13.73
N ARG A 28 -9.09 -8.28 -14.61
CA ARG A 28 -9.44 -9.57 -15.22
C ARG A 28 -8.30 -10.12 -16.08
N ALA A 29 -7.67 -9.28 -16.89
CA ALA A 29 -6.51 -9.68 -17.69
C ALA A 29 -5.37 -10.20 -16.81
N ALA A 30 -5.05 -9.50 -15.72
CA ALA A 30 -4.05 -9.94 -14.76
C ALA A 30 -4.43 -11.25 -14.06
N ARG A 31 -5.71 -11.46 -13.69
CA ARG A 31 -6.17 -12.73 -13.08
C ARG A 31 -6.02 -13.94 -13.99
N SER A 32 -6.17 -13.75 -15.30
CA SER A 32 -6.06 -14.82 -16.28
C SER A 32 -4.62 -15.29 -16.51
N ASP A 33 -3.62 -14.53 -16.08
CA ASP A 33 -2.20 -14.80 -16.26
C ASP A 33 -1.49 -15.15 -14.94
N GLU A 34 -0.46 -16.01 -14.95
CA GLU A 34 0.25 -16.39 -13.73
C GLU A 34 1.07 -15.25 -13.13
N GLU A 35 1.79 -14.51 -13.97
CA GLU A 35 2.55 -13.34 -13.54
C GLU A 35 1.62 -12.20 -13.15
N GLY A 36 0.53 -12.03 -13.90
CA GLY A 36 -0.55 -11.10 -13.57
C GLY A 36 -1.16 -11.33 -12.18
N ARG A 37 -1.39 -12.58 -11.78
CA ARG A 37 -1.85 -12.90 -10.41
C ARG A 37 -0.84 -12.46 -9.34
N LYS A 38 0.45 -12.75 -9.55
CA LYS A 38 1.52 -12.29 -8.64
C LYS A 38 1.57 -10.77 -8.54
N ASN A 39 1.32 -10.07 -9.64
CA ASN A 39 1.23 -8.60 -9.63
C ASN A 39 0.02 -8.10 -8.84
N LEU A 40 -1.14 -8.76 -8.94
CA LEU A 40 -2.31 -8.44 -8.12
C LEU A 40 -2.06 -8.68 -6.62
N ASP A 41 -1.39 -9.79 -6.27
CA ASP A 41 -1.04 -10.08 -4.87
C ASP A 41 -0.12 -8.99 -4.29
N ARG A 42 0.85 -8.51 -5.08
CA ARG A 42 1.73 -7.40 -4.69
C ARG A 42 0.97 -6.08 -4.51
N LEU A 43 0.00 -5.80 -5.37
CA LEU A 43 -0.87 -4.62 -5.24
C LEU A 43 -1.71 -4.70 -3.97
N GLU A 44 -2.31 -5.85 -3.69
CA GLU A 44 -3.10 -6.07 -2.47
C GLU A 44 -2.24 -5.89 -1.21
N TYR A 45 -1.03 -6.45 -1.20
CA TYR A 45 -0.08 -6.27 -0.10
C TYR A 45 0.29 -4.80 0.14
N ALA A 46 0.59 -4.05 -0.94
CA ALA A 46 0.93 -2.64 -0.83
C ALA A 46 -0.25 -1.80 -0.29
N LEU A 47 -1.45 -2.02 -0.84
CA LEU A 47 -2.67 -1.33 -0.39
C LEU A 47 -2.99 -1.65 1.08
N GLY A 48 -2.87 -2.92 1.49
CA GLY A 48 -3.06 -3.34 2.87
C GLY A 48 -2.05 -2.72 3.83
N THR A 49 -0.79 -2.60 3.42
CA THR A 49 0.27 -1.95 4.22
C THR A 49 -0.03 -0.47 4.43
N ILE A 50 -0.42 0.25 3.37
CA ILE A 50 -0.80 1.66 3.43
C ILE A 50 -2.01 1.86 4.35
N GLY A 51 -3.06 1.03 4.17
CA GLY A 51 -4.26 1.10 5.02
C GLY A 51 -3.95 0.88 6.50
N LYS A 52 -3.07 -0.07 6.83
CA LYS A 52 -2.62 -0.28 8.22
C LYS A 52 -1.81 0.88 8.77
N ALA A 53 -0.90 1.45 7.97
CA ALA A 53 -0.11 2.61 8.38
C ALA A 53 -1.02 3.77 8.78
N LEU A 54 -1.98 4.11 7.91
CA LEU A 54 -2.93 5.20 8.15
C LEU A 54 -3.73 5.00 9.45
N ILE A 55 -4.21 3.77 9.69
CA ILE A 55 -4.97 3.45 10.91
C ILE A 55 -4.07 3.61 12.15
N LEU A 56 -2.87 3.04 12.14
CA LEU A 56 -1.98 3.05 13.31
C LEU A 56 -1.57 4.47 13.70
N THR A 57 -1.23 5.30 12.71
CA THR A 57 -0.79 6.69 12.93
C THR A 57 -1.91 7.64 13.36
N ASP A 58 -3.18 7.28 13.17
CA ASP A 58 -4.34 8.07 13.65
C ASP A 58 -4.62 7.79 15.15
N TYR A 59 -4.19 6.62 15.66
CA TYR A 59 -4.41 6.20 17.05
C TYR A 59 -3.35 6.70 18.04
N SER A 60 -2.90 7.96 17.96
CA SER A 60 -2.10 8.62 19.02
C SER A 60 -1.05 7.74 19.72
N MET A 61 -0.41 6.83 18.98
CA MET A 61 0.59 5.93 19.53
C MET A 61 1.95 6.54 19.21
N ASP A 62 2.86 6.40 20.16
CA ASP A 62 4.27 6.79 20.04
C ASP A 62 4.83 6.36 18.66
N GLU A 63 5.48 7.26 17.93
CA GLU A 63 5.94 7.07 16.53
C GLU A 63 6.74 5.76 16.37
N GLN A 64 7.49 5.38 17.41
CA GLN A 64 8.24 4.14 17.48
C GLN A 64 7.33 2.89 17.41
N LYS A 65 6.17 2.91 18.06
CA LYS A 65 5.22 1.79 18.06
C LYS A 65 4.50 1.61 16.72
N ASP A 66 4.34 2.69 15.96
CA ASP A 66 3.77 2.63 14.62
C ASP A 66 4.75 1.97 13.65
N LEU A 67 6.04 2.33 13.75
CA LEU A 67 7.11 1.70 12.97
C LEU A 67 7.24 0.21 13.30
N ASP A 68 7.26 -0.16 14.58
CA ASP A 68 7.38 -1.56 15.02
C ASP A 68 6.20 -2.41 14.49
N LYS A 69 4.96 -1.92 14.60
CA LYS A 69 3.78 -2.63 14.08
C LYS A 69 3.75 -2.72 12.56
N LEU A 70 4.27 -1.71 11.86
CA LEU A 70 4.39 -1.74 10.41
C LEU A 70 5.45 -2.73 9.95
N GLU A 71 6.57 -2.82 10.67
CA GLU A 71 7.62 -3.79 10.41
C GLU A 71 7.12 -5.22 10.66
N GLU A 72 6.45 -5.47 11.79
CA GLU A 72 5.81 -6.77 12.08
C GLU A 72 4.82 -7.19 10.98
N PHE A 73 3.99 -6.27 10.50
CA PHE A 73 3.06 -6.58 9.41
C PHE A 73 3.80 -6.94 8.11
N ARG A 74 4.86 -6.20 7.78
CA ARG A 74 5.68 -6.46 6.59
C ARG A 74 6.40 -7.80 6.68
N GLU A 75 6.87 -8.20 7.85
CA GLU A 75 7.51 -9.51 8.04
C GLU A 75 6.53 -10.68 7.90
N LEU A 76 5.32 -10.52 8.44
CA LEU A 76 4.28 -11.55 8.41
C LEU A 76 3.66 -11.74 7.02
N HIS A 77 3.61 -10.68 6.21
CA HIS A 77 2.92 -10.69 4.92
C HIS A 77 3.84 -10.53 3.69
N GLY A 78 5.08 -10.07 3.87
CA GLY A 78 6.08 -9.91 2.82
C GLY A 78 6.96 -11.14 2.57
N ARG A 79 6.92 -12.14 3.47
CA ARG A 79 7.49 -13.48 3.23
C ARG A 79 6.43 -14.43 2.66
N LYS A 80 6.19 -14.34 1.35
CA LYS A 80 5.68 -15.46 0.55
C LYS A 80 6.43 -15.54 -0.77
#